data_AF-A0A4P8REJ2-F1
#
_entry.id   AF-A0A4P8REJ2-F1
#
_cell.length_a   1.000
_cell.length_b   1.000
_cell.length_c   1.000
_cell.angle_alpha   90.00
_cell.angle_beta   90.00
_cell.angle_gamma   90.00
#
_symmetry.space_group_name_H-M   'P 1'
#
loop_
_entity.id
_entity.type
_entity.pdbx_description
1 polymer ?
#
loop_
_entity_poly.entity_id
_entity_poly.type
_entity_poly.pdbx_seq_one_letter_code
_entity_poly.pdbx_strand_id
1 'polypeptide(L)'
;MSNIFPLRSLNWPLFLFTWLCTGFAAGAYLLLVPLRAILTFIRENEYSSLTETAAVGTCIILLVITTFAISFYLVSLFSRSHSPLRYAAVLAPVALAGYALYLFLNPENIQSRSAGTDQVAPGFAIGAYPEEEKLEQLKAEGYTGVITLLHPLVVPFEPILLEQEREAAEEVGIELIEAPMLPWIGDNSASIQKLKALALHPKGKYYIHCYLGKDRVNMVKKILLASNQPLQNELEGSARTLQDIAAFERGPIIQITPAIYLIPLPTDDEYFGYLVAGEAGSIVSLLDPSVADDKPHIEKEAAVATQYNLPYYNLPLNEQSSQAEMRAVAREILTLPKPVVIHHFSTNYELSQKFEAVLREEVK
;
A
#
# COMPACT_ATOMS: atom_id res chain seq x y z
N MET A 1 -11.69 -14.44 49.08
CA MET A 1 -11.91 -14.01 47.68
C MET A 1 -12.60 -12.65 47.68
N SER A 2 -11.89 -11.61 48.09
CA SER A 2 -12.41 -10.26 48.30
C SER A 2 -11.71 -9.28 47.36
N ASN A 3 -12.51 -8.53 46.60
CA ASN A 3 -12.16 -7.35 45.81
C ASN A 3 -11.01 -7.50 44.80
N ILE A 4 -11.21 -8.33 43.77
CA ILE A 4 -10.22 -8.47 42.68
C ILE A 4 -10.07 -7.17 41.86
N PHE A 5 -11.08 -6.28 41.82
CA PHE A 5 -11.01 -5.05 41.00
C PHE A 5 -11.70 -3.82 41.64
N PRO A 6 -11.03 -3.03 42.50
CA PRO A 6 -11.51 -1.71 42.86
C PRO A 6 -11.24 -0.74 41.69
N LEU A 7 -12.13 -0.72 40.69
CA LEU A 7 -12.09 0.23 39.56
C LEU A 7 -12.09 1.70 40.00
N ARG A 8 -12.49 1.98 41.25
CA ARG A 8 -12.62 3.33 41.82
C ARG A 8 -11.30 4.03 42.15
N SER A 9 -10.17 3.32 42.22
CA SER A 9 -8.86 3.90 42.59
C SER A 9 -7.84 3.88 41.45
N LEU A 10 -8.26 3.56 40.22
CA LEU A 10 -7.35 3.46 39.08
C LEU A 10 -6.98 4.86 38.59
N ASN A 11 -5.68 5.13 38.46
CA ASN A 11 -5.19 6.36 37.84
C ASN A 11 -5.41 6.28 36.32
N TRP A 12 -6.56 6.77 35.86
CA TRP A 12 -6.97 6.70 34.45
C TRP A 12 -5.97 7.33 33.47
N PRO A 13 -5.39 8.52 33.73
CA PRO A 13 -4.33 9.06 32.88
C PRO A 13 -3.13 8.12 32.73
N LEU A 14 -2.65 7.55 33.84
CA LEU A 14 -1.53 6.62 33.82
C LEU A 14 -1.90 5.33 33.07
N PHE A 15 -3.12 4.83 33.24
CA PHE A 15 -3.64 3.68 32.52
C PHE A 15 -3.69 3.92 31.01
N LEU A 16 -4.28 5.03 30.56
CA LEU A 16 -4.39 5.37 29.15
C LEU A 16 -3.00 5.54 28.51
N PHE A 17 -2.07 6.22 29.18
CA PHE A 17 -0.70 6.36 28.71
C PHE A 17 0.03 5.01 28.60
N THR A 18 -0.07 4.18 29.64
CA THR A 18 0.53 2.83 29.64
C THR A 18 -0.09 1.96 28.55
N TRP A 19 -1.40 2.08 28.32
CA TRP A 19 -2.12 1.36 27.28
C TRP A 19 -1.73 1.80 25.88
N LEU A 20 -1.51 3.11 25.67
CA LEU A 20 -0.96 3.63 24.42
C LEU A 20 0.43 3.05 24.14
N CYS A 21 1.37 3.11 25.11
CA CYS A 21 2.72 2.59 24.92
C CYS A 21 2.74 1.07 24.70
N THR A 22 1.99 0.32 25.50
CA THR A 22 1.87 -1.14 25.38
C THR A 22 1.23 -1.52 24.05
N GLY A 23 0.16 -0.81 23.67
CA GLY A 23 -0.56 -1.00 22.41
C GLY A 23 0.32 -0.72 21.20
N PHE A 24 1.06 0.38 21.21
CA PHE A 24 2.00 0.73 20.15
C PHE A 24 3.11 -0.32 20.01
N ALA A 25 3.79 -0.69 21.10
CA ALA A 25 4.87 -1.67 21.06
C ALA A 25 4.38 -3.06 20.60
N ALA A 26 3.27 -3.54 21.17
CA ALA A 26 2.70 -4.83 20.80
C ALA A 26 2.14 -4.82 19.37
N GLY A 27 1.54 -3.70 18.94
CA GLY A 27 1.06 -3.52 17.58
C GLY A 27 2.20 -3.53 16.56
N ALA A 28 3.30 -2.82 16.84
CA ALA A 28 4.51 -2.85 16.03
C ALA A 28 5.05 -4.28 15.89
N TYR A 29 5.17 -5.01 17.01
CA TYR A 29 5.59 -6.41 16.98
C TYR A 29 4.63 -7.28 16.16
N LEU A 30 3.31 -7.14 16.38
CA LEU A 30 2.27 -7.88 15.67
C LEU A 30 2.39 -7.71 14.15
N LEU A 31 2.54 -6.46 13.70
CA LEU A 31 2.67 -6.12 12.29
C LEU A 31 3.94 -6.73 11.66
N LEU A 32 5.06 -6.64 12.36
CA LEU A 32 6.35 -7.05 11.81
C LEU A 32 6.54 -8.57 11.75
N VAL A 33 5.96 -9.32 12.71
CA VAL A 33 6.28 -10.73 12.90
C VAL A 33 5.07 -11.66 12.71
N PRO A 34 4.15 -11.83 13.68
CA PRO A 34 3.11 -12.85 13.61
C PRO A 34 2.08 -12.56 12.54
N LEU A 35 1.68 -11.30 12.30
CA LEU A 35 0.69 -11.00 11.28
C LEU A 35 1.19 -11.41 9.90
N ARG A 36 2.45 -11.08 9.59
CA ARG A 36 3.07 -11.49 8.32
C ARG A 36 3.10 -13.01 8.18
N ALA A 37 3.50 -13.74 9.23
CA ALA A 37 3.52 -15.20 9.22
C ALA A 37 2.12 -15.81 9.01
N ILE A 38 1.09 -15.24 9.67
CA ILE A 38 -0.30 -15.67 9.50
C ILE A 38 -0.78 -15.42 8.08
N LEU A 39 -0.53 -14.24 7.53
CA LEU A 39 -0.93 -13.90 6.16
C LEU A 39 -0.22 -14.78 5.13
N THR A 40 1.09 -15.01 5.30
CA THR A 40 1.86 -15.93 4.45
C THR A 40 1.28 -17.34 4.52
N PHE A 41 1.02 -17.86 5.72
CA PHE A 41 0.41 -19.18 5.88
C PHE A 41 -0.97 -19.28 5.22
N ILE A 42 -1.81 -18.25 5.38
CA ILE A 42 -3.14 -18.21 4.77
C ILE A 42 -3.05 -18.26 3.24
N ARG A 43 -2.12 -17.51 2.67
CA ARG A 43 -1.90 -17.42 1.21
C ARG A 43 -1.28 -18.67 0.63
N GLU A 44 -0.29 -19.26 1.31
CA GLU A 44 0.33 -20.53 0.89
C GLU A 44 -0.66 -21.71 0.88
N ASN A 45 -1.72 -21.63 1.68
CA ASN A 45 -2.79 -22.65 1.73
C ASN A 45 -4.02 -22.26 0.90
N GLU A 46 -3.93 -21.20 0.07
CA GLU A 46 -5.00 -20.72 -0.81
C GLU A 46 -6.34 -20.48 -0.08
N TYR A 47 -6.30 -20.08 1.20
CA TYR A 47 -7.52 -19.79 1.95
C TYR A 47 -8.21 -18.53 1.43
N SER A 48 -9.54 -18.48 1.60
CA SER A 48 -10.38 -17.37 1.13
C SER A 48 -10.04 -16.02 1.77
N SER A 49 -10.34 -14.91 1.08
CA SER A 49 -10.20 -13.54 1.63
C SER A 49 -10.99 -13.31 2.91
N LEU A 50 -12.14 -13.99 3.07
CA LEU A 50 -12.91 -13.90 4.30
C LEU A 50 -12.10 -14.41 5.50
N THR A 51 -11.32 -15.48 5.30
CA THR A 51 -10.42 -16.02 6.32
C THR A 51 -9.28 -15.05 6.62
N GLU A 52 -8.71 -14.40 5.60
CA GLU A 52 -7.66 -13.39 5.75
C GLU A 52 -8.18 -12.18 6.57
N THR A 53 -9.31 -11.60 6.16
CA THR A 53 -9.95 -10.48 6.85
C THR A 53 -10.35 -10.86 8.29
N ALA A 54 -10.92 -12.06 8.48
CA ALA A 54 -11.28 -12.54 9.82
C ALA A 54 -10.04 -12.77 10.70
N ALA A 55 -8.94 -13.27 10.14
CA ALA A 55 -7.69 -13.46 10.87
C ALA A 55 -7.08 -12.12 11.29
N VAL A 56 -7.01 -11.13 10.39
CA VAL A 56 -6.53 -9.77 10.69
C VAL A 56 -7.42 -9.14 11.77
N GLY A 57 -8.75 -9.17 11.59
CA GLY A 57 -9.70 -8.64 12.56
C GLY A 57 -9.58 -9.30 13.93
N THR A 58 -9.39 -10.63 13.96
CA THR A 58 -9.16 -11.38 15.20
C THR A 58 -7.86 -10.97 15.87
N CYS A 59 -6.77 -10.80 15.11
CA CYS A 59 -5.49 -10.32 15.65
C CYS A 59 -5.61 -8.93 16.27
N ILE A 60 -6.36 -8.02 15.63
CA ILE A 60 -6.61 -6.67 16.16
C ILE A 60 -7.43 -6.72 17.46
N ILE A 61 -8.52 -7.50 17.48
CA ILE A 61 -9.35 -7.65 18.69
C ILE A 61 -8.53 -8.23 19.83
N LEU A 62 -7.75 -9.28 19.57
CA LEU A 62 -6.86 -9.88 20.55
C LEU A 62 -5.82 -8.87 21.04
N LEU A 63 -5.19 -8.10 20.14
CA LEU A 63 -4.24 -7.05 20.50
C LEU A 63 -4.88 -6.04 21.46
N VAL A 64 -6.08 -5.54 21.16
CA VAL A 64 -6.79 -4.57 22.00
C VAL A 64 -7.08 -5.16 23.38
N ILE A 65 -7.64 -6.37 23.44
CA ILE A 65 -7.98 -7.03 24.71
C ILE A 65 -6.73 -7.32 25.54
N THR A 66 -5.68 -7.88 24.92
CA THR A 66 -4.45 -8.26 25.60
C THR A 66 -3.69 -7.03 26.10
N THR A 67 -3.55 -5.99 25.26
CA THR A 67 -2.88 -4.74 25.67
C THR A 67 -3.65 -4.01 26.75
N PHE A 68 -4.99 -4.02 26.70
CA PHE A 68 -5.84 -3.47 27.76
C PHE A 68 -5.61 -4.23 29.08
N ALA A 69 -5.69 -5.56 29.06
CA ALA A 69 -5.50 -6.39 30.24
C ALA A 69 -4.10 -6.26 30.86
N ILE A 70 -3.06 -6.27 30.02
CA ILE A 70 -1.67 -6.05 30.47
C ILE A 70 -1.54 -4.66 31.10
N SER A 71 -2.00 -3.61 30.42
CA SER A 71 -1.88 -2.25 30.93
C SER A 71 -2.65 -2.06 32.23
N PHE A 72 -3.82 -2.68 32.35
CA PHE A 72 -4.61 -2.68 33.56
C PHE A 72 -3.86 -3.35 34.72
N TYR A 73 -3.26 -4.52 34.46
CA TYR A 73 -2.45 -5.24 35.42
C TYR A 73 -1.22 -4.43 35.86
N LEU A 74 -0.49 -3.82 34.91
CA LEU A 74 0.70 -3.02 35.19
C LEU A 74 0.40 -1.78 36.04
N VAL A 75 -0.68 -1.04 35.73
CA VAL A 75 -1.09 0.12 36.54
C VAL A 75 -1.61 -0.31 37.91
N SER A 76 -2.28 -1.47 37.99
CA SER A 76 -2.71 -2.04 39.28
C SER A 76 -1.50 -2.43 40.14
N LEU A 77 -0.47 -3.03 39.54
CA LEU A 77 0.79 -3.36 40.21
C LEU A 77 1.51 -2.10 40.68
N PHE A 78 1.55 -1.07 39.83
CA PHE A 78 2.12 0.24 40.18
C PHE A 78 1.45 0.86 41.41
N SER A 79 0.12 0.80 41.47
CA SER A 79 -0.68 1.45 42.50
C SER A 79 -0.69 0.70 43.84
N ARG A 80 -0.50 -0.64 43.81
CA ARG A 80 -0.54 -1.49 45.01
C ARG A 80 0.84 -1.74 45.62
N SER A 81 1.91 -1.62 44.84
CA SER A 81 3.25 -1.96 45.28
C SER A 81 3.99 -0.78 45.90
N HIS A 82 4.67 -1.03 47.02
CA HIS A 82 5.61 -0.10 47.64
C HIS A 82 7.07 -0.37 47.22
N SER A 83 7.32 -1.44 46.46
CA SER A 83 8.65 -1.80 45.97
C SER A 83 9.09 -0.89 44.82
N PRO A 84 10.40 -0.60 44.65
CA PRO A 84 10.91 0.09 43.48
C PRO A 84 10.57 -0.60 42.15
N LEU A 85 10.30 -1.92 42.17
CA LEU A 85 9.82 -2.68 41.00
C LEU A 85 8.55 -2.10 40.37
N ARG A 86 7.75 -1.32 41.13
CA ARG A 86 6.56 -0.66 40.59
C ARG A 86 6.87 0.25 39.41
N TYR A 87 8.01 0.95 39.44
CA TYR A 87 8.40 1.84 38.34
C TYR A 87 8.71 1.07 37.06
N ALA A 88 9.28 -0.14 37.17
CA ALA A 88 9.53 -1.00 36.02
C ALA A 88 8.22 -1.37 35.29
N ALA A 89 7.10 -1.49 36.00
CA ALA A 89 5.80 -1.80 35.39
C ALA A 89 5.30 -0.72 34.42
N VAL A 90 5.73 0.54 34.58
CA VAL A 90 5.39 1.64 33.68
C VAL A 90 6.53 1.94 32.70
N LEU A 91 7.78 1.88 33.17
CA LEU A 91 8.95 2.18 32.35
C LEU A 91 9.19 1.12 31.26
N ALA A 92 8.87 -0.15 31.50
CA ALA A 92 9.08 -1.19 30.50
C ALA A 92 8.23 -0.99 29.22
N PRO A 93 6.89 -0.76 29.29
CA PRO A 93 6.11 -0.38 28.11
C PRO A 93 6.62 0.86 27.38
N VAL A 94 7.08 1.87 28.12
CA VAL A 94 7.66 3.10 27.52
C VAL A 94 8.94 2.79 26.77
N ALA A 95 9.84 2.00 27.37
CA ALA A 95 11.09 1.58 26.73
C ALA A 95 10.83 0.73 25.48
N LEU A 96 9.86 -0.20 25.54
CA LEU A 96 9.47 -1.01 24.39
C LEU A 96 8.83 -0.18 23.28
N ALA A 97 7.99 0.81 23.62
CA ALA A 97 7.44 1.74 22.64
C ALA A 97 8.53 2.61 22.01
N GLY A 98 9.48 3.10 22.81
CA GLY A 98 10.64 3.83 22.32
C GLY A 98 11.53 2.99 21.40
N TYR A 99 11.72 1.72 21.72
CA TYR A 99 12.45 0.78 20.85
C TYR A 99 11.69 0.49 19.54
N ALA A 100 10.37 0.29 19.60
CA ALA A 100 9.55 0.14 18.39
C ALA A 100 9.61 1.40 17.51
N LEU A 101 9.56 2.59 18.11
CA LEU A 101 9.74 3.85 17.41
C LEU A 101 11.13 3.95 16.76
N TYR A 102 12.18 3.58 17.51
CA TYR A 102 13.54 3.50 16.98
C TYR A 102 13.61 2.59 15.75
N LEU A 103 13.00 1.40 15.78
CA LEU A 103 12.98 0.50 14.62
C LEU A 103 12.33 1.14 13.39
N PHE A 104 11.21 1.86 13.56
CA PHE A 104 10.56 2.57 12.44
C PHE A 104 11.35 3.80 11.97
N LEU A 105 12.18 4.40 12.81
CA LEU A 105 13.07 5.48 12.40
C LEU A 105 14.36 4.98 11.74
N ASN A 106 14.67 3.68 11.82
CA ASN A 106 15.84 3.06 11.20
C ASN A 106 15.39 1.95 10.25
N PRO A 107 14.88 2.29 9.05
CA PRO A 107 14.20 1.36 8.16
C PRO A 107 15.07 0.17 7.71
N GLU A 108 16.39 0.30 7.75
CA GLU A 108 17.35 -0.80 7.53
C GLU A 108 17.10 -2.03 8.42
N ASN A 109 16.56 -1.83 9.62
CA ASN A 109 16.31 -2.89 10.60
C ASN A 109 15.00 -3.63 10.33
N ILE A 110 14.09 -3.01 9.56
CA ILE A 110 12.78 -3.56 9.20
C ILE A 110 12.81 -4.20 7.81
N GLN A 111 13.59 -3.62 6.90
CA GLN A 111 13.72 -4.14 5.55
C GLN A 111 14.73 -5.29 5.57
N SER A 112 14.26 -6.51 5.24
CA SER A 112 15.19 -7.55 4.79
C SER A 112 16.04 -6.93 3.70
N ARG A 113 17.37 -7.02 3.80
CA ARG A 113 18.34 -6.56 2.80
C ARG A 113 17.97 -7.07 1.39
N SER A 114 17.00 -6.45 0.74
CA SER A 114 16.77 -6.53 -0.68
C SER A 114 17.86 -5.67 -1.28
N ALA A 115 19.07 -6.24 -1.33
CA ALA A 115 20.28 -5.59 -1.80
C ALA A 115 20.28 -5.36 -3.32
N GLY A 116 19.13 -5.54 -3.98
CA GLY A 116 18.95 -5.26 -5.39
C GLY A 116 18.65 -3.78 -5.60
N THR A 117 19.46 -3.13 -6.42
CA THR A 117 19.08 -1.90 -7.09
C THR A 117 18.49 -2.32 -8.43
N ASP A 118 17.17 -2.23 -8.55
CA ASP A 118 16.49 -2.68 -9.76
C ASP A 118 16.55 -1.56 -10.79
N GLN A 119 17.20 -1.80 -11.92
CA GLN A 119 17.12 -0.86 -13.04
C GLN A 119 15.73 -0.94 -13.65
N VAL A 120 15.06 0.19 -13.72
CA VAL A 120 13.66 0.26 -14.14
C VAL A 120 13.48 0.95 -15.48
N ALA A 121 14.33 1.94 -15.76
CA ALA A 121 14.38 2.59 -17.07
C ALA A 121 15.82 3.05 -17.33
N PRO A 122 16.20 3.37 -18.57
CA PRO A 122 17.51 3.93 -18.86
C PRO A 122 17.79 5.16 -17.98
N GLY A 123 18.83 5.07 -17.13
CA GLY A 123 19.19 6.13 -16.20
C GLY A 123 18.36 6.20 -14.91
N PHE A 124 17.46 5.26 -14.65
CA PHE A 124 16.67 5.20 -13.41
C PHE A 124 16.76 3.83 -12.76
N ALA A 125 17.12 3.84 -11.48
CA ALA A 125 17.10 2.65 -10.64
C ALA A 125 16.26 2.89 -9.40
N ILE A 126 15.78 1.82 -8.81
CA ILE A 126 14.86 1.83 -7.68
C ILE A 126 15.44 1.02 -6.51
N GLY A 127 15.14 1.42 -5.28
CA GLY A 127 15.33 0.54 -4.12
C GLY A 127 14.81 1.10 -2.79
N ALA A 128 15.42 0.61 -1.71
CA ALA A 128 15.15 0.98 -0.33
C ALA A 128 15.57 2.42 0.00
N TYR A 129 15.17 2.90 1.18
CA TYR A 129 15.66 4.18 1.71
C TYR A 129 17.19 4.18 1.80
N PRO A 130 17.90 5.11 1.14
CA PRO A 130 19.35 5.17 1.15
C PRO A 130 19.84 5.97 2.35
N GLU A 131 20.54 5.31 3.27
CA GLU A 131 21.33 6.00 4.30
C GLU A 131 22.61 6.57 3.70
N GLU A 132 23.36 7.35 4.49
CA GLU A 132 24.58 8.06 4.06
C GLU A 132 25.58 7.16 3.32
N GLU A 133 25.90 5.98 3.86
CA GLU A 133 26.80 5.01 3.20
C GLU A 133 26.29 4.59 1.82
N LYS A 134 24.97 4.44 1.67
CA LYS A 134 24.36 4.11 0.38
C LYS A 134 24.41 5.31 -0.57
N LEU A 135 24.24 6.54 -0.08
CA LEU A 135 24.41 7.75 -0.88
C LEU A 135 25.85 7.88 -1.41
N GLU A 136 26.85 7.60 -0.58
CA GLU A 136 28.27 7.54 -0.99
C GLU A 136 28.49 6.49 -2.08
N GLN A 137 27.95 5.29 -1.88
CA GLN A 137 28.00 4.22 -2.86
C GLN A 137 27.37 4.65 -4.19
N LEU A 138 26.16 5.22 -4.15
CA LEU A 138 25.46 5.71 -5.35
C LEU A 138 26.29 6.78 -6.06
N LYS A 139 26.90 7.71 -5.31
CA LYS A 139 27.79 8.73 -5.89
C LYS A 139 28.99 8.09 -6.59
N ALA A 140 29.63 7.10 -5.97
CA ALA A 140 30.76 6.36 -6.54
C ALA A 140 30.36 5.55 -7.79
N GLU A 141 29.14 5.03 -7.84
CA GLU A 141 28.56 4.33 -9.01
C GLU A 141 28.15 5.28 -10.16
N GLY A 142 28.31 6.59 -9.95
CA GLY A 142 28.04 7.64 -10.94
C GLY A 142 26.58 8.08 -10.99
N TYR A 143 25.81 7.88 -9.92
CA TYR A 143 24.49 8.49 -9.79
C TYR A 143 24.63 10.01 -9.63
N THR A 144 23.79 10.72 -10.38
CA THR A 144 23.74 12.18 -10.43
C THR A 144 22.85 12.73 -9.33
N GLY A 145 21.76 12.03 -9.00
CA GLY A 145 20.88 12.41 -7.93
C GLY A 145 20.06 11.25 -7.36
N VAL A 146 19.47 11.50 -6.20
CA VAL A 146 18.50 10.64 -5.52
C VAL A 146 17.14 11.34 -5.54
N ILE A 147 16.10 10.57 -5.87
CA ILE A 147 14.72 11.04 -5.94
C ILE A 147 13.98 10.41 -4.76
N THR A 148 13.63 11.26 -3.79
CA THR A 148 12.89 10.85 -2.61
C THR A 148 11.39 11.05 -2.82
N LEU A 149 10.62 9.99 -2.58
CA LEU A 149 9.16 10.02 -2.61
C LEU A 149 8.55 10.22 -1.22
N LEU A 150 9.38 10.46 -0.19
CA LEU A 150 8.96 10.77 1.17
C LEU A 150 8.14 12.06 1.21
N HIS A 151 7.11 12.10 2.05
CA HIS A 151 6.19 13.22 2.15
C HIS A 151 6.25 13.86 3.54
N PRO A 152 6.42 15.19 3.65
CA PRO A 152 6.57 15.90 4.93
C PRO A 152 5.31 15.91 5.82
N LEU A 153 4.21 15.32 5.34
CA LEU A 153 2.95 15.20 6.09
C LEU A 153 2.73 13.79 6.65
N VAL A 154 3.59 12.81 6.32
CA VAL A 154 3.47 11.43 6.83
C VAL A 154 4.20 11.34 8.17
N VAL A 155 3.62 11.99 9.17
CA VAL A 155 4.11 12.06 10.55
C VAL A 155 3.95 10.71 11.25
N PRO A 156 4.88 10.32 12.15
CA PRO A 156 6.09 11.04 12.55
C PRO A 156 7.36 10.68 11.76
N PHE A 157 7.31 9.71 10.85
CA PHE A 157 8.53 9.06 10.35
C PHE A 157 9.17 9.80 9.18
N GLU A 158 8.41 10.05 8.12
CA GLU A 158 8.96 10.55 6.85
C GLU A 158 9.60 11.95 6.93
N PRO A 159 9.07 12.92 7.72
CA PRO A 159 9.71 14.23 7.83
C PRO A 159 11.11 14.19 8.44
N ILE A 160 11.32 13.32 9.44
CA ILE A 160 12.63 13.18 10.10
C ILE A 160 13.63 12.55 9.13
N LEU A 161 13.20 11.48 8.45
CA LEU A 161 14.02 10.79 7.44
C LEU A 161 14.36 11.72 6.27
N LEU A 162 13.42 12.54 5.81
CA LEU A 162 13.67 13.49 4.73
C LEU A 162 14.71 14.55 5.10
N GLU A 163 14.74 15.01 6.36
CA GLU A 163 15.76 15.94 6.82
C GLU A 163 17.14 15.28 6.88
N GLN A 164 17.22 14.08 7.43
CA GLN A 164 18.45 13.29 7.47
C GLN A 164 18.99 13.00 6.07
N GLU A 165 18.12 12.66 5.13
CA GLU A 165 18.47 12.45 3.73
C GLU A 165 19.00 13.73 3.08
N ARG A 166 18.42 14.89 3.39
CA ARG A 166 18.88 16.19 2.87
C ARG A 166 20.29 16.52 3.36
N GLU A 167 20.53 16.37 4.66
CA GLU A 167 21.84 16.59 5.28
C GLU A 167 22.90 15.66 4.65
N ALA A 168 22.62 14.36 4.62
CA ALA A 168 23.55 13.37 4.07
C ALA A 168 23.81 13.58 2.56
N ALA A 169 22.79 13.94 1.78
CA ALA A 169 22.96 14.21 0.36
C ALA A 169 23.84 15.45 0.09
N GLU A 170 23.71 16.50 0.92
CA GLU A 170 24.56 17.68 0.87
C GLU A 170 26.01 17.35 1.21
N GLU A 171 26.25 16.56 2.26
CA GLU A 171 27.59 16.12 2.69
C GLU A 171 28.29 15.25 1.63
N VAL A 172 27.57 14.29 1.05
CA VAL A 172 28.08 13.41 -0.02
C VAL A 172 28.21 14.15 -1.37
N GLY A 173 27.49 15.26 -1.53
CA GLY A 173 27.45 16.02 -2.78
C GLY A 173 26.69 15.32 -3.91
N ILE A 174 25.62 14.60 -3.57
CA ILE A 174 24.67 14.01 -4.53
C ILE A 174 23.38 14.85 -4.55
N GLU A 175 22.80 15.10 -5.74
CA GLU A 175 21.61 15.96 -5.84
C GLU A 175 20.39 15.26 -5.22
N LEU A 176 19.79 15.84 -4.18
CA LEU A 176 18.49 15.37 -3.66
C LEU A 176 17.33 16.04 -4.41
N ILE A 177 16.50 15.23 -5.06
CA ILE A 177 15.32 15.66 -5.80
C ILE A 177 14.08 15.24 -5.02
N GLU A 178 13.51 16.19 -4.29
CA GLU A 178 12.28 15.95 -3.54
C GLU A 178 11.06 15.88 -4.48
N ALA A 179 10.41 14.72 -4.55
CA ALA A 179 9.17 14.49 -5.30
C ALA A 179 8.14 13.83 -4.36
N PRO A 180 7.68 14.55 -3.32
CA PRO A 180 6.90 13.96 -2.24
C PRO A 180 5.61 13.35 -2.76
N MET A 181 5.31 12.12 -2.35
CA MET A 181 4.07 11.45 -2.74
C MET A 181 3.35 10.91 -1.52
N LEU A 182 2.06 11.23 -1.41
CA LEU A 182 1.21 10.64 -0.38
C LEU A 182 0.95 9.17 -0.73
N PRO A 183 1.16 8.24 0.21
CA PRO A 183 0.93 6.79 0.02
C PRO A 183 -0.56 6.42 -0.10
N TRP A 184 -1.45 7.24 0.43
CA TRP A 184 -2.90 7.16 0.33
C TRP A 184 -3.38 8.48 -0.25
N ILE A 185 -4.12 8.41 -1.35
CA ILE A 185 -4.67 9.49 -2.17
C ILE A 185 -4.33 10.90 -1.72
N GLY A 186 -3.34 11.44 -2.44
CA GLY A 186 -3.09 12.86 -2.54
C GLY A 186 -3.05 13.26 -4.01
N ASP A 187 -3.26 14.55 -4.25
CA ASP A 187 -2.87 15.18 -5.50
C ASP A 187 -1.34 15.09 -5.66
N ASN A 188 -0.87 13.98 -6.23
CA ASN A 188 0.53 13.74 -6.54
C ASN A 188 0.92 14.35 -7.91
N SER A 189 0.08 15.20 -8.51
CA SER A 189 0.26 15.69 -9.89
C SER A 189 1.57 16.44 -10.06
N ALA A 190 1.94 17.31 -9.11
CA ALA A 190 3.18 18.07 -9.14
C ALA A 190 4.41 17.16 -9.17
N SER A 191 4.46 16.17 -8.28
CA SER A 191 5.55 15.18 -8.22
C SER A 191 5.62 14.34 -9.49
N ILE A 192 4.48 13.92 -10.04
CA ILE A 192 4.43 13.17 -11.30
C ILE A 192 4.89 14.01 -12.48
N GLN A 193 4.48 15.28 -12.58
CA GLN A 193 4.94 16.17 -13.64
C GLN A 193 6.45 16.39 -13.56
N LYS A 194 6.98 16.57 -12.34
CA LYS A 194 8.43 16.66 -12.10
C LYS A 194 9.17 15.41 -12.57
N LEU A 195 8.66 14.22 -12.23
CA LEU A 195 9.24 12.93 -12.65
C LEU A 195 9.16 12.73 -14.16
N LYS A 196 8.02 13.06 -14.80
CA LYS A 196 7.88 13.00 -16.26
C LYS A 196 8.87 13.94 -16.96
N ALA A 197 9.05 15.17 -16.45
CA ALA A 197 10.02 16.12 -17.00
C ALA A 197 11.46 15.61 -16.88
N LEU A 198 11.82 14.97 -15.77
CA LEU A 198 13.12 14.33 -15.57
C LEU A 198 13.32 13.13 -16.51
N ALA A 199 12.27 12.32 -16.72
CA ALA A 199 12.32 11.15 -17.60
C ALA A 199 12.50 11.51 -19.07
N LEU A 200 11.91 12.62 -19.54
CA LEU A 200 12.05 13.09 -20.92
C LEU A 200 13.44 13.63 -21.24
N HIS A 201 14.12 14.20 -20.24
CA HIS A 201 15.44 14.81 -20.40
C HIS A 201 16.38 14.37 -19.28
N PRO A 202 16.78 13.09 -19.23
CA PRO A 202 17.64 12.58 -18.17
C PRO A 202 19.02 13.21 -18.30
N LYS A 203 19.40 13.99 -17.29
CA LYS A 203 20.74 14.59 -17.19
C LYS A 203 21.79 13.67 -16.56
N GLY A 204 21.43 12.41 -16.28
CA GLY A 204 22.29 11.47 -15.59
C GLY A 204 21.55 10.23 -15.08
N LYS A 205 22.17 9.54 -14.12
CA LYS A 205 21.59 8.36 -13.44
C LYS A 205 20.90 8.78 -12.14
N TYR A 206 19.68 8.32 -11.91
CA TYR A 206 18.89 8.65 -10.73
C TYR A 206 18.48 7.41 -9.95
N TYR A 207 18.56 7.48 -8.63
CA TYR A 207 18.07 6.45 -7.73
C TYR A 207 16.76 6.90 -7.10
N ILE A 208 15.72 6.06 -7.13
CA ILE A 208 14.38 6.39 -6.65
C ILE A 208 14.04 5.48 -5.48
N HIS A 209 13.54 6.05 -4.39
CA HIS A 209 13.07 5.28 -3.25
C HIS A 209 11.83 5.90 -2.61
N CYS A 210 11.16 5.10 -1.79
CA CYS A 210 10.21 5.60 -0.80
C CYS A 210 10.52 4.95 0.56
N TYR A 211 9.70 5.18 1.58
CA TYR A 211 9.96 4.64 2.91
C TYR A 211 10.16 3.11 2.91
N LEU A 212 9.25 2.34 2.32
CA LEU A 212 9.34 0.87 2.25
C LEU A 212 9.65 0.31 0.85
N GLY A 213 9.86 1.17 -0.15
CA GLY A 213 10.22 0.75 -1.52
C GLY A 213 9.14 0.02 -2.33
N LYS A 214 7.87 0.00 -1.91
CA LYS A 214 6.81 -0.80 -2.56
C LYS A 214 5.85 0.03 -3.41
N ASP A 215 4.80 0.57 -2.80
CA ASP A 215 3.63 1.08 -3.53
C ASP A 215 3.96 2.34 -4.37
N ARG A 216 4.58 3.36 -3.74
CA ARG A 216 4.92 4.63 -4.43
C ARG A 216 5.96 4.44 -5.53
N VAL A 217 6.90 3.53 -5.30
CA VAL A 217 7.99 3.22 -6.21
C VAL A 217 7.48 2.49 -7.46
N ASN A 218 6.58 1.51 -7.31
CA ASN A 218 5.98 0.81 -8.44
C ASN A 218 5.13 1.73 -9.32
N MET A 219 4.43 2.68 -8.71
CA MET A 219 3.72 3.74 -9.44
C MET A 219 4.67 4.59 -10.29
N VAL A 220 5.82 5.00 -9.74
CA VAL A 220 6.84 5.73 -10.51
C VAL A 220 7.44 4.86 -11.61
N LYS A 221 7.71 3.58 -11.36
CA LYS A 221 8.15 2.60 -12.37
C LYS A 221 7.23 2.61 -13.59
N LYS A 222 5.92 2.54 -13.41
CA LYS A 222 4.96 2.60 -14.53
C LYS A 222 5.02 3.91 -15.31
N ILE A 223 5.13 5.05 -14.62
CA ILE A 223 5.24 6.37 -15.26
C ILE A 223 6.52 6.45 -16.11
N LEU A 224 7.64 5.93 -15.61
CA LEU A 224 8.93 5.95 -16.31
C LEU A 224 8.93 5.03 -17.53
N LEU A 225 8.37 3.81 -17.40
CA LEU A 225 8.22 2.87 -18.51
C LEU A 225 7.27 3.41 -19.60
N ALA A 226 6.18 4.03 -19.20
CA ALA A 226 5.24 4.68 -20.12
C ALA A 226 5.89 5.82 -20.94
N SER A 227 6.81 6.56 -20.33
CA SER A 227 7.50 7.68 -20.97
C SER A 227 8.59 7.22 -21.95
N ASN A 228 9.02 5.95 -21.85
CA ASN A 228 10.06 5.32 -22.67
C ASN A 228 9.50 4.10 -23.42
N GLN A 229 8.97 4.28 -24.65
CA GLN A 229 8.60 3.12 -25.48
C GLN A 229 9.83 2.37 -26.04
N PRO A 230 9.79 1.03 -26.20
CA PRO A 230 9.22 -0.02 -25.36
C PRO A 230 10.35 -0.88 -24.75
N LEU A 231 10.43 -0.97 -23.43
CA LEU A 231 11.03 -2.13 -22.77
C LEU A 231 9.90 -2.94 -22.14
N GLN A 232 9.30 -3.79 -22.98
CA GLN A 232 8.66 -4.99 -22.52
C GLN A 232 9.77 -5.91 -22.02
N ASN A 233 9.84 -6.11 -20.71
CA ASN A 233 9.88 -7.41 -20.04
C ASN A 233 10.35 -7.25 -18.59
N GLU A 234 9.80 -8.12 -17.73
CA GLU A 234 10.14 -8.31 -16.32
C GLU A 234 9.58 -7.26 -15.34
N LEU A 235 8.24 -7.34 -15.18
CA LEU A 235 7.59 -7.05 -13.90
C LEU A 235 7.85 -8.22 -12.94
N GLU A 236 9.11 -8.46 -12.58
CA GLU A 236 9.42 -9.34 -11.45
C GLU A 236 9.82 -8.47 -10.26
N GLY A 237 8.98 -8.44 -9.23
CA GLY A 237 9.31 -7.85 -7.94
C GLY A 237 8.24 -6.94 -7.34
N SER A 238 7.61 -7.41 -6.26
CA SER A 238 7.03 -6.61 -5.17
C SER A 238 5.74 -5.78 -5.43
N ALA A 239 5.10 -5.85 -6.61
CA ALA A 239 3.79 -5.21 -6.81
C ALA A 239 2.68 -6.00 -6.10
N ARG A 240 1.69 -5.30 -5.53
CA ARG A 240 0.47 -5.96 -5.02
C ARG A 240 -0.31 -6.47 -6.22
N THR A 241 -0.65 -7.74 -6.23
CA THR A 241 -1.41 -8.36 -7.32
C THR A 241 -2.88 -8.54 -6.91
N LEU A 242 -3.78 -8.56 -7.87
CA LEU A 242 -5.19 -8.92 -7.62
C LEU A 242 -5.35 -10.39 -7.24
N GLN A 243 -4.30 -11.21 -7.36
CA GLN A 243 -4.28 -12.59 -6.91
C GLN A 243 -4.00 -12.69 -5.40
N ASP A 244 -3.37 -11.66 -4.82
CA ASP A 244 -3.06 -11.61 -3.38
C ASP A 244 -4.28 -11.37 -2.49
N ILE A 245 -5.43 -11.03 -3.09
CA ILE A 245 -6.67 -10.71 -2.39
C ILE A 245 -7.86 -11.33 -3.10
N ALA A 246 -8.81 -11.86 -2.35
CA ALA A 246 -10.03 -12.44 -2.93
C ALA A 246 -11.23 -11.48 -2.94
N ALA A 247 -11.15 -10.32 -2.28
CA ALA A 247 -12.23 -9.34 -2.28
C ALA A 247 -11.72 -7.92 -2.04
N PHE A 248 -12.45 -6.96 -2.60
CA PHE A 248 -12.43 -5.56 -2.20
C PHE A 248 -13.57 -5.28 -1.21
N GLU A 249 -13.57 -4.09 -0.61
CA GLU A 249 -14.58 -3.68 0.38
C GLU A 249 -16.01 -3.81 -0.16
N ARG A 250 -16.20 -3.57 -1.46
CA ARG A 250 -17.52 -3.57 -2.13
C ARG A 250 -17.91 -4.92 -2.75
N GLY A 251 -17.09 -5.96 -2.62
CA GLY A 251 -17.41 -7.30 -3.15
C GLY A 251 -16.21 -8.17 -3.54
N PRO A 252 -16.48 -9.43 -3.91
CA PRO A 252 -15.45 -10.39 -4.31
C PRO A 252 -14.77 -10.01 -5.62
N ILE A 253 -13.49 -10.37 -5.73
CA ILE A 253 -12.73 -10.34 -6.98
C ILE A 253 -12.95 -11.68 -7.68
N ILE A 254 -13.40 -11.61 -8.93
CA ILE A 254 -13.74 -12.77 -9.73
C ILE A 254 -12.69 -12.90 -10.83
N GLN A 255 -11.85 -13.93 -10.73
CA GLN A 255 -10.91 -14.26 -11.79
C GLN A 255 -11.65 -15.01 -12.91
N ILE A 256 -11.62 -14.44 -14.11
CA ILE A 256 -12.21 -15.06 -15.31
C ILE A 256 -11.15 -15.94 -15.98
N THR A 257 -9.94 -15.40 -16.12
CA THR A 257 -8.73 -16.07 -16.59
C THR A 257 -7.53 -15.56 -15.80
N PRO A 258 -6.33 -16.16 -15.91
CA PRO A 258 -5.12 -15.61 -15.28
C PRO A 258 -4.84 -14.13 -15.59
N ALA A 259 -5.38 -13.60 -16.70
CA ALA A 259 -5.14 -12.26 -17.20
C ALA A 259 -6.37 -11.34 -17.21
N ILE A 260 -7.54 -11.80 -16.74
CA ILE A 260 -8.80 -11.02 -16.76
C ILE A 260 -9.51 -11.17 -15.42
N TYR A 261 -9.75 -10.03 -14.78
CA TYR A 261 -10.38 -9.92 -13.47
C TYR A 261 -11.65 -9.09 -13.57
N LEU A 262 -12.72 -9.54 -12.93
CA LEU A 262 -13.93 -8.77 -12.70
C LEU A 262 -14.00 -8.41 -11.21
N ILE A 263 -14.00 -7.12 -10.89
CA ILE A 263 -13.91 -6.59 -9.53
C ILE A 263 -15.09 -5.65 -9.25
N PRO A 264 -15.47 -5.40 -7.99
CA PRO A 264 -16.38 -4.31 -7.67
C PRO A 264 -15.65 -2.97 -7.84
N LEU A 265 -16.38 -1.86 -7.79
CA LEU A 265 -15.80 -0.53 -7.83
C LEU A 265 -14.84 -0.40 -6.64
N PRO A 266 -13.53 -0.24 -6.87
CA PRO A 266 -12.56 -0.21 -5.79
C PRO A 266 -12.75 1.05 -4.96
N THR A 267 -12.41 0.97 -3.68
CA THR A 267 -12.14 2.19 -2.93
C THR A 267 -10.92 2.88 -3.48
N ASP A 268 -10.78 4.10 -3.00
CA ASP A 268 -9.67 4.98 -3.21
C ASP A 268 -8.33 4.27 -2.94
N ASP A 269 -8.13 3.67 -1.77
CA ASP A 269 -6.88 2.95 -1.45
C ASP A 269 -6.69 1.67 -2.29
N GLU A 270 -7.77 0.97 -2.61
CA GLU A 270 -7.74 -0.24 -3.44
C GLU A 270 -7.34 0.07 -4.88
N TYR A 271 -7.90 1.14 -5.45
CA TYR A 271 -7.58 1.60 -6.80
C TYR A 271 -6.08 1.93 -6.89
N PHE A 272 -5.55 2.67 -5.92
CA PHE A 272 -4.14 3.02 -5.93
C PHE A 272 -3.23 1.81 -5.68
N GLY A 273 -3.55 0.97 -4.69
CA GLY A 273 -2.72 -0.17 -4.31
C GLY A 273 -2.65 -1.27 -5.38
N TYR A 274 -3.78 -1.62 -5.99
CA TYR A 274 -3.87 -2.82 -6.85
C TYR A 274 -4.00 -2.50 -8.35
N LEU A 275 -4.54 -1.34 -8.73
CA LEU A 275 -4.69 -0.98 -10.14
C LEU A 275 -3.53 -0.06 -10.56
N VAL A 276 -3.30 1.03 -9.84
CA VAL A 276 -2.23 1.98 -10.17
C VAL A 276 -0.85 1.40 -9.86
N ALA A 277 -0.59 1.01 -8.61
CA ALA A 277 0.71 0.45 -8.20
C ALA A 277 0.85 -1.06 -8.50
N GLY A 278 -0.25 -1.75 -8.77
CA GLY A 278 -0.27 -3.20 -9.06
C GLY A 278 0.06 -3.52 -10.52
N GLU A 279 -0.46 -4.63 -11.05
CA GLU A 279 -0.08 -5.13 -12.39
C GLU A 279 -1.12 -4.87 -13.49
N ALA A 280 -2.17 -4.10 -13.22
CA ALA A 280 -3.20 -3.82 -14.22
C ALA A 280 -2.61 -3.20 -15.49
N GLY A 281 -2.82 -3.87 -16.62
CA GLY A 281 -2.44 -3.43 -17.96
C GLY A 281 -3.51 -2.58 -18.65
N SER A 282 -4.78 -2.83 -18.33
CA SER A 282 -5.91 -1.98 -18.71
C SER A 282 -7.02 -2.01 -17.66
N ILE A 283 -7.74 -0.90 -17.52
CA ILE A 283 -8.91 -0.77 -16.63
C ILE A 283 -10.15 -0.54 -17.49
N VAL A 284 -11.21 -1.29 -17.22
CA VAL A 284 -12.49 -1.19 -17.93
C VAL A 284 -13.60 -0.91 -16.92
N SER A 285 -14.24 0.25 -17.04
CA SER A 285 -15.40 0.65 -16.23
C SER A 285 -16.67 0.34 -16.99
N LEU A 286 -17.53 -0.48 -16.40
CA LEU A 286 -18.86 -0.82 -16.91
C LEU A 286 -19.96 0.17 -16.47
N LEU A 287 -19.60 1.18 -15.68
CA LEU A 287 -20.53 2.19 -15.17
C LEU A 287 -21.16 3.01 -16.31
N ASP A 288 -22.40 3.46 -16.12
CA ASP A 288 -23.17 4.16 -17.15
C ASP A 288 -23.09 5.69 -16.94
N PRO A 289 -22.45 6.45 -17.85
CA PRO A 289 -22.30 7.91 -17.69
C PRO A 289 -23.63 8.67 -17.75
N SER A 290 -24.72 8.03 -18.20
CA SER A 290 -26.07 8.60 -18.14
C SER A 290 -26.68 8.57 -16.74
N VAL A 291 -26.13 7.75 -15.83
CA VAL A 291 -26.54 7.68 -14.42
C VAL A 291 -25.76 8.73 -13.62
N ALA A 292 -26.51 9.58 -12.90
CA ALA A 292 -25.93 10.73 -12.20
C ALA A 292 -24.92 10.33 -11.10
N ASP A 293 -25.14 9.19 -10.46
CA ASP A 293 -24.28 8.68 -9.39
C ASP A 293 -22.99 8.02 -9.92
N ASP A 294 -23.01 7.48 -11.14
CA ASP A 294 -21.86 6.82 -11.77
C ASP A 294 -20.87 7.83 -12.34
N LYS A 295 -21.38 8.95 -12.87
CA LYS A 295 -20.58 9.94 -13.58
C LYS A 295 -19.38 10.48 -12.78
N PRO A 296 -19.49 10.86 -11.50
CA PRO A 296 -18.34 11.30 -10.70
C PRO A 296 -17.25 10.24 -10.58
N HIS A 297 -17.62 8.96 -10.52
CA HIS A 297 -16.67 7.85 -10.44
C HIS A 297 -15.92 7.69 -11.77
N ILE A 298 -16.63 7.68 -12.89
CA ILE A 298 -16.05 7.56 -14.23
C ILE A 298 -15.05 8.71 -14.49
N GLU A 299 -15.44 9.95 -14.18
CA GLU A 299 -14.59 11.13 -14.39
C GLU A 299 -13.33 11.08 -13.52
N LYS A 300 -13.48 10.67 -12.25
CA LYS A 300 -12.35 10.51 -11.33
C LYS A 300 -11.38 9.43 -11.80
N GLU A 301 -11.89 8.25 -12.17
CA GLU A 301 -11.06 7.13 -12.64
C GLU A 301 -10.35 7.46 -13.94
N ALA A 302 -11.04 8.10 -14.89
CA ALA A 302 -10.44 8.55 -16.14
C ALA A 302 -9.30 9.56 -15.90
N ALA A 303 -9.50 10.51 -14.98
CA ALA A 303 -8.47 11.48 -14.61
C ALA A 303 -7.24 10.81 -13.99
N VAL A 304 -7.45 9.89 -13.03
CA VAL A 304 -6.37 9.13 -12.39
C VAL A 304 -5.64 8.26 -13.41
N ALA A 305 -6.36 7.47 -14.21
CA ALA A 305 -5.75 6.60 -15.22
C ALA A 305 -4.92 7.41 -16.23
N THR A 306 -5.41 8.57 -16.67
CA THR A 306 -4.66 9.49 -17.56
C THR A 306 -3.39 10.00 -16.88
N GLN A 307 -3.48 10.40 -15.61
CA GLN A 307 -2.33 10.89 -14.83
C GLN A 307 -1.21 9.85 -14.76
N TYR A 308 -1.57 8.56 -14.58
CA TYR A 308 -0.66 7.43 -14.43
C TYR A 308 -0.35 6.66 -15.73
N ASN A 309 -0.85 7.13 -16.88
CA ASN A 309 -0.70 6.47 -18.18
C ASN A 309 -1.18 5.01 -18.18
N LEU A 310 -2.31 4.77 -17.52
CA LEU A 310 -3.01 3.49 -17.52
C LEU A 310 -4.10 3.53 -18.60
N PRO A 311 -4.14 2.56 -19.52
CA PRO A 311 -5.24 2.44 -20.47
C PRO A 311 -6.58 2.29 -19.72
N TYR A 312 -7.48 3.24 -19.92
CA TYR A 312 -8.81 3.25 -19.32
C TYR A 312 -9.89 3.31 -20.39
N TYR A 313 -10.89 2.45 -20.26
CA TYR A 313 -12.00 2.33 -21.18
C TYR A 313 -13.31 2.34 -20.38
N ASN A 314 -14.24 3.23 -20.73
CA ASN A 314 -15.60 3.17 -20.22
C ASN A 314 -16.49 2.48 -21.26
N LEU A 315 -16.92 1.26 -20.95
CA LEU A 315 -17.78 0.42 -21.79
C LEU A 315 -19.10 0.20 -21.04
N PRO A 316 -20.01 1.18 -21.07
CA PRO A 316 -21.17 1.21 -20.18
C PRO A 316 -22.10 0.02 -20.47
N LEU A 317 -22.55 -0.62 -19.39
CA LEU A 317 -23.61 -1.62 -19.41
C LEU A 317 -24.63 -1.24 -18.32
N ASN A 318 -25.90 -1.49 -18.61
CA ASN A 318 -27.02 -1.28 -17.68
C ASN A 318 -27.95 -2.49 -17.68
N GLU A 319 -28.95 -2.49 -16.79
CA GLU A 319 -29.89 -3.61 -16.64
C GLU A 319 -30.70 -3.91 -17.91
N GLN A 320 -30.84 -2.93 -18.80
CA GLN A 320 -31.55 -3.05 -20.07
C GLN A 320 -30.67 -3.55 -21.22
N SER A 321 -29.35 -3.67 -20.99
CA SER A 321 -28.40 -4.09 -22.01
C SER A 321 -28.70 -5.52 -22.48
N SER A 322 -28.78 -5.69 -23.79
CA SER A 322 -29.04 -6.98 -24.42
C SER A 322 -27.82 -7.91 -24.34
N GLN A 323 -28.06 -9.22 -24.46
CA GLN A 323 -26.97 -10.21 -24.49
C GLN A 323 -26.01 -9.97 -25.67
N ALA A 324 -26.50 -9.44 -26.79
CA ALA A 324 -25.66 -9.10 -27.95
C ALA A 324 -24.70 -7.94 -27.64
N GLU A 325 -25.17 -6.91 -26.93
CA GLU A 325 -24.33 -5.80 -26.46
C GLU A 325 -23.29 -6.27 -25.45
N MET A 326 -23.69 -7.09 -24.47
CA MET A 326 -22.75 -7.70 -23.52
C MET A 326 -21.65 -8.52 -24.22
N ARG A 327 -22.00 -9.29 -25.26
CA ARG A 327 -21.01 -10.04 -26.07
C ARG A 327 -20.08 -9.13 -26.86
N ALA A 328 -20.59 -8.02 -27.39
CA ALA A 328 -19.77 -7.04 -28.09
C ALA A 328 -18.73 -6.42 -27.15
N VAL A 329 -19.15 -5.99 -25.96
CA VAL A 329 -18.26 -5.46 -24.91
C VAL A 329 -17.24 -6.53 -24.47
N ALA A 330 -17.68 -7.76 -24.24
CA ALA A 330 -16.78 -8.86 -23.87
C ALA A 330 -15.68 -9.08 -24.93
N ARG A 331 -16.03 -9.10 -26.22
CA ARG A 331 -15.06 -9.25 -27.32
C ARG A 331 -14.08 -8.10 -27.39
N GLU A 332 -14.54 -6.87 -27.19
CA GLU A 332 -13.66 -5.70 -27.14
C GLU A 332 -12.63 -5.83 -26.01
N ILE A 333 -13.08 -6.21 -24.81
CA ILE A 333 -12.22 -6.44 -23.65
C ILE A 333 -11.14 -7.50 -23.92
N LEU A 334 -11.45 -8.54 -24.69
CA LEU A 334 -10.48 -9.58 -25.04
C LEU A 334 -9.29 -9.03 -25.84
N THR A 335 -9.49 -7.96 -26.63
CA THR A 335 -8.43 -7.32 -27.43
C THR A 335 -7.51 -6.38 -26.64
N LEU A 336 -7.91 -5.98 -25.43
CA LEU A 336 -7.19 -4.99 -24.63
C LEU A 336 -5.88 -5.53 -24.03
N PRO A 337 -4.88 -4.64 -23.77
CA PRO A 337 -3.64 -4.99 -23.07
C PRO A 337 -3.90 -5.69 -21.73
N LYS A 338 -3.29 -6.86 -21.55
CA LYS A 338 -3.41 -7.67 -20.33
C LYS A 338 -2.40 -7.23 -19.25
N PRO A 339 -2.66 -7.49 -17.95
CA PRO A 339 -3.92 -7.95 -17.37
C PRO A 339 -5.05 -6.91 -17.48
N VAL A 340 -6.28 -7.36 -17.80
CA VAL A 340 -7.44 -6.47 -17.84
C VAL A 340 -8.22 -6.58 -16.55
N VAL A 341 -8.51 -5.42 -15.95
CA VAL A 341 -9.32 -5.29 -14.74
C VAL A 341 -10.62 -4.62 -15.12
N ILE A 342 -11.71 -5.36 -15.02
CA ILE A 342 -13.06 -4.91 -15.36
C ILE A 342 -13.78 -4.62 -14.05
N HIS A 343 -14.48 -3.50 -13.93
CA HIS A 343 -15.24 -3.20 -12.75
C HIS A 343 -16.64 -2.65 -13.04
N HIS A 344 -17.55 -2.93 -12.11
CA HIS A 344 -18.88 -2.35 -12.00
C HIS A 344 -19.08 -1.98 -10.52
N PHE A 345 -20.16 -1.28 -10.15
CA PHE A 345 -20.37 -0.83 -8.77
C PHE A 345 -20.20 -1.94 -7.72
N SER A 346 -20.78 -3.12 -7.96
CA SER A 346 -20.55 -4.33 -7.17
C SER A 346 -20.61 -5.57 -8.06
N THR A 347 -19.76 -6.56 -7.79
CA THR A 347 -19.79 -7.87 -8.46
C THR A 347 -21.00 -8.71 -8.09
N ASN A 348 -21.71 -8.36 -7.01
CA ASN A 348 -22.92 -9.05 -6.58
C ASN A 348 -24.18 -8.57 -7.33
N TYR A 349 -24.08 -7.54 -8.17
CA TYR A 349 -25.22 -7.06 -8.93
C TYR A 349 -25.58 -8.04 -10.04
N GLU A 350 -26.89 -8.15 -10.32
CA GLU A 350 -27.41 -9.07 -11.33
C GLU A 350 -26.77 -8.83 -12.70
N LEU A 351 -26.57 -7.56 -13.05
CA LEU A 351 -25.87 -7.17 -14.28
C LEU A 351 -24.44 -7.72 -14.34
N SER A 352 -23.68 -7.60 -13.26
CA SER A 352 -22.30 -8.08 -13.19
C SER A 352 -22.22 -9.60 -13.30
N GLN A 353 -23.15 -10.34 -12.69
CA GLN A 353 -23.24 -11.80 -12.81
C GLN A 353 -23.62 -12.25 -14.23
N LYS A 354 -24.58 -11.56 -14.86
CA LYS A 354 -24.95 -11.79 -16.27
C LYS A 354 -23.75 -11.56 -17.19
N PHE A 355 -23.05 -10.46 -16.99
CA PHE A 355 -21.87 -10.13 -17.77
C PHE A 355 -20.71 -11.11 -17.54
N GLU A 356 -20.50 -11.57 -16.30
CA GLU A 356 -19.52 -12.60 -15.97
C GLU A 356 -19.77 -13.88 -16.78
N ALA A 357 -21.03 -14.35 -16.84
CA ALA A 357 -21.40 -15.54 -17.59
C ALA A 357 -21.11 -15.37 -19.10
N VAL A 358 -21.49 -14.23 -19.67
CA VAL A 358 -21.20 -13.90 -21.08
C VAL A 358 -19.70 -13.86 -21.35
N LEU A 359 -18.92 -13.22 -20.47
CA LEU A 359 -17.49 -13.11 -20.62
C LEU A 359 -16.80 -14.47 -20.52
N ARG A 360 -17.26 -15.37 -19.65
CA ARG A 360 -16.78 -16.76 -19.57
C ARG A 360 -17.12 -17.59 -20.82
N GLU A 361 -18.23 -17.30 -21.49
CA GLU A 361 -18.55 -17.94 -22.77
C GLU A 361 -17.61 -17.50 -23.89
N GLU A 362 -17.32 -16.21 -24.00
CA GLU A 362 -16.48 -15.65 -25.08
C GLU A 362 -14.98 -15.97 -24.89
N VAL A 363 -14.56 -16.37 -23.69
CA VAL A 363 -13.19 -16.80 -23.37
C VAL A 363 -12.92 -18.28 -23.72
N LYS A 364 -13.96 -19.11 -23.75
CA LYS A 364 -13.86 -20.54 -24.11
C LYS A 364 -13.67 -20.71 -25.61
#